data_AF-A0A7W1Q8W3-F1
#
_entry.id   AF-A0A7W1Q8W3-F1
#
_cell.length_a   1.000
_cell.length_b   1.000
_cell.length_c   1.000
_cell.angle_alpha   90.00
_cell.angle_beta   90.00
_cell.angle_gamma   90.00
#
_symmetry.space_group_name_H-M   'P 1'
#
loop_
_entity.id
_entity.type
_entity.pdbx_description
1 polymer ?
#
loop_
_entity_poly.entity_id
_entity_poly.type
_entity_poly.pdbx_seq_one_letter_code
_entity_poly.pdbx_strand_id
1 'polypeptide(L)' 'MGQKRQLTHHGAQKRAERERAVGLEPEDDAARWLDEHDPKPKPQPPKSASKSKVLHQWRQRQQRG' A
#
# COMPACT_ATOMS: atom_id res chain seq x y z
N MET A 1 -8.22 1.48 40.35
CA MET A 1 -8.21 1.94 38.95
C MET A 1 -6.78 1.89 38.43
N GLY A 2 -6.40 0.88 37.66
CA GLY A 2 -5.05 0.77 37.10
C GLY A 2 -4.81 1.85 36.06
N GLN A 3 -3.73 2.63 36.20
CA GLN A 3 -3.39 3.65 35.21
C GLN A 3 -3.12 2.98 33.85
N LYS A 4 -3.90 3.34 32.82
CA LYS A 4 -3.65 2.91 31.45
C LYS A 4 -2.31 3.53 31.01
N ARG A 5 -1.25 2.74 30.97
CA ARG A 5 0.07 3.19 30.51
C ARG A 5 -0.11 3.65 29.07
N GLN A 6 0.13 4.94 28.81
CA GLN A 6 0.05 5.47 27.47
C GLN A 6 1.06 4.74 26.58
N LEU A 7 0.59 4.22 25.45
CA LEU A 7 1.44 3.52 24.51
C LEU A 7 2.45 4.51 23.95
N THR A 8 3.72 4.28 24.23
CA THR A 8 4.80 5.01 23.58
C THR A 8 4.83 4.62 22.10
N HIS A 9 5.35 5.49 21.23
CA HIS A 9 5.49 5.20 19.80
C HIS A 9 6.16 3.85 19.54
N HIS A 10 7.25 3.56 20.27
CA HIS A 10 7.94 2.28 20.20
C HIS A 10 7.06 1.10 20.66
N GLY A 11 6.27 1.28 21.73
CA GLY A 11 5.31 0.26 22.20
C GLY A 11 4.20 -0.04 21.18
N ALA A 12 3.69 0.98 20.51
CA ALA A 12 2.71 0.82 19.42
C ALA A 12 3.32 0.07 18.22
N GLN A 13 4.55 0.41 17.84
CA GLN A 13 5.27 -0.25 16.75
C GLN A 13 5.51 -1.73 17.05
N LYS A 14 6.00 -2.06 18.25
CA LYS A 14 6.23 -3.46 18.68
C LYS A 14 4.94 -4.27 18.74
N ARG A 15 3.82 -3.64 19.10
CA ARG A 15 2.51 -4.29 19.11
C ARG A 15 2.03 -4.58 17.67
N ALA A 16 2.16 -3.61 16.76
CA ALA A 16 1.85 -3.79 15.35
C ALA A 16 2.72 -4.89 14.68
N GLU A 17 4.00 -4.97 15.03
CA GLU A 17 4.89 -6.04 14.57
C GLU A 17 4.40 -7.42 15.03
N ARG A 18 3.97 -7.56 16.30
CA ARG A 18 3.40 -8.82 16.82
C ARG A 18 2.08 -9.16 16.13
N GLU A 19 1.20 -8.19 15.94
CA GLU A 19 -0.09 -8.40 15.27
C GLU A 19 0.12 -8.88 13.81
N ARG A 20 1.13 -8.36 13.10
CA ARG A 20 1.50 -8.84 11.76
C ARG A 20 2.11 -10.24 11.78
N ALA A 21 2.87 -10.58 12.82
CA ALA A 21 3.51 -11.89 12.95
C ALA A 21 2.53 -13.00 13.33
N VAL A 22 1.37 -12.67 13.91
CA VAL A 22 0.40 -13.63 14.45
C VAL A 22 -0.61 -14.13 13.40
N GLY A 23 -0.58 -13.63 12.16
CA GLY A 23 -1.67 -13.85 11.19
C GLY A 23 -1.27 -14.19 9.76
N LEU A 24 -0.11 -14.80 9.51
CA LEU A 24 0.23 -15.29 8.18
C LEU A 24 0.77 -16.72 8.31
N GLU A 25 -0.15 -17.67 8.38
CA GLU A 25 0.20 -19.05 8.00
C GLU A 25 0.69 -19.00 6.54
N PRO A 26 1.87 -19.56 6.22
CA PRO A 26 2.43 -19.48 4.87
C PRO A 26 1.50 -20.10 3.80
N GLU A 27 0.59 -20.96 4.21
CA GLU A 27 -0.42 -21.64 3.38
C GLU A 27 -1.84 -21.10 3.61
N ASP A 28 -2.01 -19.86 4.08
CA ASP A 28 -3.34 -19.28 4.28
C ASP A 28 -4.12 -19.21 2.95
N ASP A 29 -5.06 -20.15 2.80
CA ASP A 29 -5.95 -20.26 1.64
C ASP A 29 -6.76 -18.96 1.43
N ALA A 30 -7.07 -18.21 2.50
CA ALA A 30 -7.76 -16.93 2.38
C ALA A 30 -6.84 -15.85 1.80
N ALA A 31 -5.56 -15.82 2.20
CA ALA A 31 -4.57 -14.92 1.63
C ALA A 31 -4.30 -15.22 0.15
N ARG A 32 -4.22 -16.51 -0.22
CA ARG A 32 -4.13 -16.95 -1.63
C ARG A 32 -5.35 -16.54 -2.44
N TRP A 33 -6.55 -16.75 -1.89
CA TRP A 33 -7.78 -16.34 -2.56
C TRP A 33 -7.82 -14.83 -2.78
N LEU A 34 -7.38 -14.03 -1.81
CA LEU A 34 -7.28 -12.57 -1.98
C LEU A 34 -6.24 -12.18 -3.05
N ASP A 35 -5.08 -12.81 -3.12
CA ASP A 35 -4.10 -12.49 -4.18
C ASP A 35 -4.63 -12.83 -5.58
N GLU A 36 -5.39 -13.92 -5.70
CA GLU A 36 -6.00 -14.36 -6.96
C GLU A 36 -7.23 -13.52 -7.35
N HIS A 37 -8.04 -13.07 -6.39
CA HIS A 37 -9.35 -12.48 -6.65
C HIS A 37 -9.50 -10.99 -6.27
N ASP A 38 -8.62 -10.42 -5.46
CA ASP A 38 -8.70 -9.02 -5.08
C ASP A 38 -8.23 -8.13 -6.25
N PRO A 39 -9.11 -7.29 -6.82
CA PRO A 39 -8.71 -6.40 -7.89
C PRO A 39 -7.65 -5.42 -7.39
N LYS A 40 -6.53 -5.33 -8.12
CA LYS A 40 -5.46 -4.39 -7.80
C LYS A 40 -6.02 -2.97 -7.63
N PRO A 41 -5.56 -2.22 -6.60
CA PRO A 41 -6.05 -0.88 -6.35
C PRO A 41 -5.81 0.00 -7.58
N LYS A 42 -6.73 0.93 -7.81
CA LYS A 42 -6.59 1.89 -8.90
C LYS A 42 -5.26 2.64 -8.74
N PRO A 43 -4.51 2.84 -9.83
CA PRO A 43 -3.26 3.58 -9.75
C PRO A 43 -3.53 4.97 -9.20
N GLN A 44 -2.65 5.44 -8.31
CA GLN A 44 -2.77 6.78 -7.75
C GLN A 44 -2.70 7.81 -8.89
N PRO A 45 -3.53 8.87 -8.85
CA PRO A 45 -3.46 9.93 -9.83
C PRO A 45 -2.08 10.59 -9.79
N PRO A 46 -1.59 11.09 -10.94
CA PRO A 46 -0.30 11.77 -10.98
C PRO A 46 -0.35 13.02 -10.10
N LYS A 47 0.75 13.31 -9.39
CA LYS A 47 0.88 14.48 -8.50
C LYS A 47 0.57 15.82 -9.19
N SER A 48 0.69 15.89 -10.51
CA SER A 48 0.27 17.01 -11.34
C SER A 48 -0.08 16.54 -12.75
N ALA A 49 -0.92 17.30 -13.47
CA ALA A 49 -1.26 17.00 -14.86
C ALA A 49 -0.03 16.93 -15.79
N SER A 50 0.98 17.77 -15.51
CA SER A 50 2.27 17.77 -16.22
C SER A 50 3.09 16.49 -16.03
N LYS A 51 2.84 15.74 -14.94
CA LYS A 51 3.49 14.46 -14.64
C LYS A 51 2.70 13.26 -15.16
N SER A 52 1.64 13.48 -15.93
CA SER A 52 0.93 12.39 -16.59
C SER A 52 1.80 11.76 -17.68
N LYS A 53 1.97 10.44 -17.61
CA LYS A 53 2.66 9.64 -18.64
C LYS A 53 2.07 9.86 -20.02
N VAL A 54 0.74 9.97 -20.10
CA VAL A 54 0.00 10.18 -21.36
C VAL A 54 0.38 11.53 -21.97
N LEU A 55 0.39 12.59 -21.16
CA LEU A 55 0.76 13.94 -21.62
C LEU A 55 2.24 13.99 -22.06
N HIS A 56 3.14 13.33 -21.35
CA HIS A 56 4.54 13.22 -21.74
C HIS A 56 4.71 12.50 -23.09
N GLN A 57 4.05 11.35 -23.28
CA GLN A 57 4.09 10.60 -24.53
C GLN A 57 3.53 11.40 -25.72
N TRP A 58 2.43 12.13 -25.52
CA TRP A 58 1.87 13.00 -26.55
C TRP A 58 2.86 14.11 -26.95
N ARG A 59 3.47 14.80 -25.98
CA ARG A 59 4.49 15.84 -26.26
C ARG A 59 5.69 15.28 -27.03
N GLN A 60 6.16 14.10 -26.68
CA GLN A 60 7.28 13.45 -27.37
C GLN A 60 6.95 13.11 -28.83
N ARG A 61 5.71 12.69 -29.13
CA ARG A 61 5.28 12.44 -30.51
C ARG A 61 5.26 13.71 -31.35
N GLN A 62 4.83 14.84 -30.77
CA GLN A 62 4.80 16.14 -31.46
C GLN A 62 6.20 16.71 -31.75
N GLN A 63 7.22 16.32 -30.99
CA GLN A 63 8.60 16.78 -31.21
C GLN A 63 9.40 15.93 -32.22
N ARG A 64 8.86 14.76 -32.58
CA ARG A 64 9.51 13.79 -33.49
C ARG A 64 8.89 13.75 -34.89
N GLY A 65 7.84 14.56 -35.13
CA GLY A 65 7.32 14.86 -36.47
C GLY A 65 7.74 16.26 -36.86
#